data_AF-G0JMM1-F1
#
_entry.id   AF-G0JMM1-F1
#
_cell.length_a   1.000
_cell.length_b   1.000
_cell.length_c   1.000
_cell.angle_alpha   90.00
_cell.angle_beta   90.00
_cell.angle_gamma   90.00
#
_symmetry.space_group_name_H-M   'P 1'
#
loop_
_entity.id
_entity.type
_entity.pdbx_description
1 polymer ?
#
loop_
_entity_poly.entity_id
_entity_poly.type
_entity_poly.pdbx_seq_one_letter_code
_entity_poly.pdbx_strand_id
1 'polypeptide(L)'
;MAETVRIVDRPVAAAILHAALRLGYTPLQARIIAGRLSDADVAKLPALLSLQLSGLTPPDLLPDIDIASECIVSAIKQGLPILLISDFDCAI
;
A
#
# COMPACT_ATOMS: atom_id res chain seq x y z
N MET A 1 -23.60 21.34 -12.26
CA MET A 1 -22.93 22.33 -11.39
C MET A 1 -21.54 21.79 -11.10
N ALA A 2 -20.48 22.50 -11.48
CA ALA A 2 -19.12 22.05 -11.17
C ALA A 2 -18.83 22.31 -9.69
N GLU A 3 -18.42 21.28 -8.97
CA GLU A 3 -18.02 21.39 -7.56
C GLU A 3 -16.73 22.20 -7.47
N THR A 4 -16.74 23.28 -6.69
CA THR A 4 -15.58 24.16 -6.54
C THR A 4 -14.54 23.47 -5.68
N VAL A 5 -13.40 23.08 -6.26
CA VAL A 5 -12.28 22.52 -5.51
C VAL A 5 -11.76 23.57 -4.52
N ARG A 6 -11.81 23.26 -3.23
CA ARG A 6 -11.29 24.10 -2.15
C ARG A 6 -9.95 23.56 -1.65
N ILE A 7 -8.89 24.35 -1.80
CA ILE A 7 -7.60 24.06 -1.17
C ILE A 7 -7.69 24.49 0.30
N VAL A 8 -7.41 23.57 1.22
CA VAL A 8 -7.40 23.81 2.66
C VAL A 8 -6.05 23.43 3.24
N ASP A 9 -5.60 24.19 4.24
CA ASP A 9 -4.39 23.83 4.98
C ASP A 9 -4.62 22.57 5.79
N ARG A 10 -3.72 21.61 5.60
CA ARG A 10 -3.74 20.35 6.34
C ARG A 10 -2.87 20.49 7.60
N PRO A 11 -3.35 20.06 8.78
CA PRO A 11 -2.50 19.97 9.96
C PRO A 11 -1.29 19.09 9.65
N VAL A 12 -0.13 19.52 10.14
CA VAL A 12 1.14 18.84 9.87
C VAL A 12 1.63 18.16 11.13
N ALA A 13 1.85 16.85 10.99
CA ALA A 13 2.36 15.98 12.04
C ALA A 13 3.83 16.35 12.36
N ALA A 14 4.05 17.01 13.50
CA ALA A 14 5.36 17.56 13.85
C ALA A 14 6.41 16.45 14.04
N ALA A 15 6.01 15.29 14.59
CA ALA A 15 6.93 14.18 14.79
C ALA A 15 7.33 13.53 13.46
N ILE A 16 6.41 13.44 12.50
CA ILE A 16 6.71 12.99 11.13
C ILE A 16 7.64 13.97 10.41
N LEU A 17 7.37 15.28 10.51
CA LEU A 17 8.18 16.31 9.87
C LEU A 17 9.64 16.21 10.32
N HIS A 18 9.87 16.15 11.63
CA HIS A 18 11.21 15.99 12.17
C HIS A 18 11.85 14.65 11.79
N ALA A 19 11.09 13.56 11.80
CA ALA A 19 11.61 12.25 11.43
C ALA A 19 12.02 12.19 9.95
N ALA A 20 11.22 12.76 9.04
CA ALA A 20 11.55 12.82 7.62
C ALA A 20 12.80 13.67 7.34
N LEU A 21 12.96 14.82 8.02
CA LEU A 21 14.18 15.61 7.91
C LEU A 21 15.42 14.84 8.39
N ARG A 22 15.33 14.09 9.50
CA ARG A 22 16.42 13.24 9.98
C ARG A 22 16.76 12.09 9.04
N LEU A 23 15.79 11.61 8.27
CA LEU A 23 15.99 10.60 7.23
C LEU A 23 16.62 11.18 5.94
N GLY A 24 16.91 12.48 5.90
CA GLY A 24 17.60 13.13 4.79
C GLY A 24 16.68 13.66 3.68
N TYR A 25 15.37 13.65 3.88
CA TYR A 25 14.44 14.27 2.93
C TYR A 25 14.55 15.80 2.96
N THR A 26 14.33 16.43 1.80
CA THR A 26 14.32 17.89 1.69
C THR A 26 13.17 18.51 2.51
N PRO A 27 13.24 19.80 2.89
CA PRO A 27 12.16 20.46 3.62
C PRO A 27 10.78 20.35 2.95
N LEU A 28 10.74 20.44 1.62
CA LEU A 28 9.51 20.28 0.85
C LEU A 28 8.97 18.84 0.93
N GLN A 29 9.84 17.84 0.74
CA GLN A 29 9.45 16.43 0.85
C GLN A 29 8.95 16.10 2.27
N ALA A 30 9.68 16.54 3.30
CA ALA A 30 9.29 16.33 4.69
C ALA A 30 7.93 16.98 5.01
N ARG A 31 7.65 18.17 4.46
CA ARG A 31 6.35 18.85 4.58
C ARG A 31 5.21 18.07 3.92
N ILE A 32 5.44 17.51 2.74
CA ILE A 32 4.45 16.68 2.04
C ILE A 32 4.17 15.40 2.84
N ILE A 33 5.21 14.70 3.28
CA ILE A 33 5.12 13.46 4.07
C ILE A 33 4.34 13.71 5.37
N ALA A 34 4.69 14.77 6.11
CA ALA A 34 4.04 15.15 7.36
C ALA A 34 2.60 15.67 7.19
N GLY A 35 2.19 16.02 5.98
CA GLY A 35 0.80 16.29 5.64
C GLY A 35 0.01 15.04 5.25
N ARG A 36 0.64 13.88 5.08
CA ARG A 36 -0.01 12.62 4.65
C ARG A 36 -0.09 11.57 5.74
N LEU A 37 0.79 11.65 6.73
CA LEU A 37 0.88 10.71 7.84
C LEU A 37 0.50 11.39 9.16
N SER A 38 0.18 10.57 10.16
CA SER A 38 -0.09 11.00 11.53
C SER A 38 1.14 10.80 12.42
N ASP A 39 1.18 11.45 13.58
CA ASP A 39 2.27 11.22 14.54
C ASP A 39 2.32 9.77 15.07
N ALA A 40 1.23 9.00 14.95
CA ALA A 40 1.22 7.57 15.29
C ALA A 40 2.04 6.71 14.31
N ASP A 41 2.30 7.22 13.11
CA ASP A 41 3.01 6.50 12.04
C ASP A 41 4.53 6.67 12.11
N VAL A 42 5.05 7.49 13.03
CA VAL A 42 6.48 7.85 13.11
C VAL A 42 7.39 6.63 13.19
N ALA A 43 7.01 5.62 13.97
CA ALA A 43 7.78 4.39 14.12
C ALA A 43 7.87 3.58 12.82
N LYS A 44 6.89 3.73 11.92
CA LYS A 44 6.80 3.01 10.64
C LYS A 44 7.33 3.83 9.47
N LEU A 45 7.73 5.09 9.70
CA LEU A 45 8.06 6.04 8.64
C LEU A 45 9.10 5.51 7.63
N PRO A 46 10.22 4.88 8.04
CA PRO A 46 11.18 4.33 7.07
C PRO A 46 10.58 3.25 6.16
N ALA A 47 9.74 2.38 6.73
CA ALA A 47 9.09 1.28 5.99
C ALA A 47 8.00 1.80 5.04
N LEU A 48 7.26 2.84 5.43
CA LEU A 48 6.25 3.47 4.57
C LEU A 48 6.86 4.18 3.36
N LEU A 49 8.08 4.70 3.50
CA LEU A 49 8.79 5.42 2.44
C LEU A 49 9.71 4.53 1.60
N SER A 50 9.97 3.31 2.06
CA SER A 50 10.72 2.27 1.35
C SER A 50 9.83 1.04 1.19
N LEU A 51 8.94 1.09 0.19
CA LEU A 51 8.07 -0.03 -0.15
C LEU A 51 8.92 -1.20 -0.67
N GLN A 52 9.17 -2.16 0.22
CA GLN A 52 9.74 -3.45 -0.14
C GLN A 52 8.61 -4.47 -0.30
N LEU A 53 8.81 -5.46 -1.19
CA LEU A 53 7.87 -6.58 -1.35
C LEU A 53 7.59 -7.30 -0.02
N SER A 54 8.58 -7.37 0.88
CA SER A 54 8.46 -7.91 2.23
C SER A 54 7.50 -7.13 3.15
N GLY A 55 7.19 -5.88 2.79
CA GLY A 55 6.24 -5.03 3.51
C GLY A 55 4.78 -5.18 3.05
N LEU A 56 4.53 -5.94 1.98
CA LEU A 56 3.16 -6.28 1.56
C LEU A 56 2.58 -7.32 2.51
N THR A 57 1.28 -7.21 2.80
CA THR A 57 0.55 -8.27 3.49
C THR A 57 0.71 -9.57 2.69
N PRO A 58 1.25 -10.64 3.29
CA PRO A 58 1.50 -11.87 2.54
C PRO A 58 0.19 -12.46 2.01
N PRO A 59 0.19 -13.00 0.78
CA PRO A 59 -1.00 -13.58 0.17
C PRO A 59 -1.54 -14.78 0.96
N ASP A 60 -0.67 -15.45 1.73
CA ASP A 60 -1.01 -16.57 2.62
C ASP A 60 -1.97 -16.17 3.76
N LEU A 61 -2.20 -14.87 3.98
CA LEU A 61 -3.21 -14.37 4.91
C LEU A 61 -4.60 -14.19 4.28
N LEU A 62 -4.74 -14.42 2.97
CA LEU A 62 -6.04 -14.37 2.33
C LEU A 62 -6.92 -15.52 2.85
N PRO A 63 -8.20 -15.26 3.15
CA PRO A 63 -9.13 -16.33 3.53
C PRO A 63 -9.15 -17.44 2.47
N ASP A 64 -9.11 -18.69 2.92
CA ASP A 64 -9.20 -19.90 2.09
C ASP A 64 -8.12 -20.04 1.00
N ILE A 65 -7.01 -19.31 1.09
CA ILE A 65 -5.91 -19.37 0.12
C ILE A 65 -5.32 -20.77 -0.02
N ASP A 66 -5.22 -21.51 1.09
CA ASP A 66 -4.73 -22.89 1.10
C ASP A 66 -5.67 -23.81 0.32
N ILE A 67 -6.98 -23.66 0.51
CA ILE A 67 -8.01 -24.46 -0.18
C ILE A 67 -7.96 -24.17 -1.69
N ALA A 68 -7.84 -22.89 -2.07
CA ALA A 68 -7.73 -22.47 -3.46
C ALA A 68 -6.44 -23.04 -4.10
N SER A 69 -5.32 -22.98 -3.40
CA SER A 69 -4.03 -23.52 -3.81
C SER A 69 -4.10 -25.04 -4.05
N GLU A 70 -4.65 -25.78 -3.08
CA GLU A 70 -4.82 -27.22 -3.18
C GLU A 70 -5.72 -27.63 -4.36
N CYS A 71 -6.81 -26.89 -4.59
CA CYS A 71 -7.71 -27.13 -5.71
C CYS A 71 -6.98 -27.00 -7.06
N ILE A 72 -6.20 -25.93 -7.24
CA ILE A 72 -5.41 -25.70 -8.46
C ILE A 72 -4.36 -26.80 -8.63
N VAL A 73 -3.61 -27.12 -7.57
CA VAL A 73 -2.58 -28.19 -7.60
C VAL A 73 -3.21 -29.54 -7.97
N SER A 74 -4.38 -29.84 -7.42
CA SER A 74 -5.12 -31.07 -7.72
C SER A 74 -5.58 -31.13 -9.18
N ALA A 75 -6.14 -30.03 -9.70
CA ALA A 75 -6.53 -29.92 -11.10
C ALA A 75 -5.37 -30.12 -12.07
N ILE A 76 -4.19 -29.53 -11.76
CA ILE A 76 -2.95 -29.73 -12.52
C ILE A 76 -2.56 -31.22 -12.51
N LYS A 77 -2.52 -31.86 -11.33
CA LYS A 77 -2.13 -33.27 -11.20
C LYS A 77 -3.06 -34.22 -11.96
N GLN A 78 -4.33 -33.88 -12.06
CA GLN A 78 -5.35 -34.69 -12.73
C GLN A 78 -5.48 -34.37 -14.24
N GLY A 79 -4.76 -33.35 -14.74
CA GLY A 79 -4.88 -32.91 -16.14
C GLY A 79 -6.23 -32.27 -16.45
N LEU A 80 -6.89 -31.67 -15.44
CA LEU A 80 -8.17 -30.99 -15.63
C LEU A 80 -7.96 -29.63 -16.34
N PRO A 81 -8.88 -29.22 -17.22
CA PRO A 81 -8.82 -27.89 -17.82
C PRO A 81 -9.02 -26.81 -16.74
N ILE A 82 -8.17 -25.77 -16.78
CA ILE A 82 -8.24 -24.63 -15.87
C ILE A 82 -8.57 -23.39 -16.70
N LEU A 83 -9.67 -22.71 -16.35
CA LEU A 83 -10.06 -21.44 -16.97
C LEU A 83 -9.73 -20.29 -16.02
N LEU A 84 -8.99 -19.31 -16.52
CA LEU A 84 -8.74 -18.04 -15.82
C LEU A 84 -9.72 -16.99 -16.33
N ILE A 85 -10.54 -16.44 -15.44
CA ILE A 85 -11.47 -15.36 -15.72
C ILE A 85 -10.98 -14.15 -14.94
N SER A 86 -10.58 -13.08 -15.65
CA SER A 86 -10.16 -11.82 -15.05
C SER A 86 -11.21 -10.74 -15.30
N ASP A 87 -11.15 -9.68 -14.50
CA ASP A 87 -11.85 -8.44 -14.82
C ASP A 87 -11.17 -7.74 -16.03
N PHE A 88 -11.89 -6.82 -16.66
CA PHE A 88 -11.46 -6.09 -17.85
C PHE A 88 -10.78 -4.75 -17.53
N ASP A 89 -10.64 -4.40 -16.25
CA ASP A 89 -10.04 -3.14 -15.85
C ASP A 89 -8.51 -3.24 -15.64
N CYS A 90 -7.81 -2.27 -16.21
CA CYS A 90 -6.48 -1.87 -15.78
C CYS A 90 -6.39 -0.35 -15.96
N ALA A 91 -6.61 0.39 -14.88
CA ALA A 91 -6.40 1.83 -14.89
C ALA A 91 -4.88 2.09 -14.80
N ILE A 92 -4.29 2.53 -15.91
CA ILE A 92 -2.94 3.12 -15.94
C ILE A 92 -3.02 4.54 -15.39
#